data_AF-A0A520PKY7-F1
#
_entry.id   AF-A0A520PKY7-F1
#
_cell.length_a   1.000
_cell.length_b   1.000
_cell.length_c   1.000
_cell.angle_alpha   90.00
_cell.angle_beta   90.00
_cell.angle_gamma   90.00
#
_symmetry.space_group_name_H-M   'P 1'
#
loop_
_entity.id
_entity.type
_entity.pdbx_description
1 polymer ?
#
loop_
_entity_poly.entity_id
_entity_poly.type
_entity_poly.pdbx_seq_one_letter_code
_entity_poly.pdbx_strand_id
1 'polypeptide(L)'
;MASVTLKGITKRWNEFVAVRDLSLLIEDQEFLVLLGPSGCGKTTTMRMIAGLEEPTLGEVFIGDRKVNDDLPKDRDVAMVFQNYGLYPHLSVYENIRYPLKVRKVPKSLHSEKVRQAAEKVQLDHLLERKPRELSGGQRQRVALARAIVRTPTVFLMDEPLSNLDAKLRVTMRAELKHLQHELKITTVYVTHDQIEAMTLADRVAVMDHGIISQLGPPEEIYNDPANLFVAGFIGSPPMNLMKGKLHDNNFQHPNFSISINHEANLEEVTLGIRPEDLILCTAQKGVLQGTVYAHELTGESTLTTINVGPDRLTIRGPKEFKINIDEAVGVQFEASKCFLFSNQTGERI
;
A
#
# COMPACT_ATOMS: atom_id res chain seq x y z
N MET A 1 -23.44 -7.73 -0.31
CA MET A 1 -22.04 -7.57 0.13
C MET A 1 -21.49 -8.97 0.33
N ALA A 2 -20.22 -9.18 0.06
CA ALA A 2 -19.62 -10.52 0.04
C ALA A 2 -18.13 -10.44 0.40
N SER A 3 -17.64 -11.47 1.09
CA SER A 3 -16.20 -11.73 1.23
C SER A 3 -15.59 -12.14 -0.13
N VAL A 4 -14.27 -12.04 -0.25
CA VAL A 4 -13.50 -12.59 -1.36
C VAL A 4 -12.48 -13.57 -0.81
N THR A 5 -12.48 -14.81 -1.31
CA THR A 5 -11.48 -15.81 -0.91
C THR A 5 -10.65 -16.25 -2.10
N LEU A 6 -9.33 -16.15 -1.98
CA LEU A 6 -8.34 -16.71 -2.87
C LEU A 6 -7.77 -17.95 -2.21
N LYS A 7 -7.83 -19.12 -2.88
CA LYS A 7 -7.28 -20.38 -2.38
C LYS A 7 -6.19 -20.88 -3.32
N GLY A 8 -4.93 -20.83 -2.87
CA GLY A 8 -3.77 -21.34 -3.60
C GLY A 8 -3.61 -20.77 -5.00
N ILE A 9 -3.92 -19.48 -5.18
CA ILE A 9 -3.93 -18.85 -6.49
C ILE A 9 -2.51 -18.77 -7.03
N THR A 10 -2.30 -19.38 -8.21
CA THR A 10 -1.06 -19.27 -8.96
C THR A 10 -1.34 -18.74 -10.34
N LYS A 11 -0.56 -17.75 -10.77
CA LYS A 11 -0.56 -17.27 -12.15
C LYS A 11 0.83 -17.42 -12.75
N ARG A 12 0.92 -18.17 -13.84
CA ARG A 12 2.14 -18.44 -14.58
C ARG A 12 1.94 -18.11 -16.06
N TRP A 13 2.93 -17.46 -16.67
CA TRP A 13 3.07 -17.30 -18.11
C TRP A 13 4.37 -17.97 -18.54
N ASN A 14 4.26 -19.09 -19.25
CA ASN A 14 5.41 -19.95 -19.60
C ASN A 14 6.21 -20.33 -18.34
N GLU A 15 7.46 -19.91 -18.22
CA GLU A 15 8.31 -20.17 -17.06
C GLU A 15 8.16 -19.11 -15.94
N PHE A 16 7.63 -17.94 -16.26
CA PHE A 16 7.50 -16.84 -15.31
C PHE A 16 6.26 -17.00 -14.41
N VAL A 17 6.47 -17.08 -13.09
CA VAL A 17 5.41 -17.15 -12.09
C VAL A 17 5.19 -15.77 -11.49
N ALA A 18 4.05 -15.16 -11.81
CA ALA A 18 3.72 -13.79 -11.39
C ALA A 18 3.02 -13.73 -10.04
N VAL A 19 2.25 -14.78 -9.70
CA VAL A 19 1.62 -14.97 -8.39
C VAL A 19 1.82 -16.43 -8.02
N ARG A 20 2.29 -16.71 -6.81
CA ARG A 20 2.68 -18.04 -6.36
C ARG A 20 1.91 -18.43 -5.11
N ASP A 21 1.04 -19.45 -5.25
CA ASP A 21 0.31 -20.09 -4.15
C ASP A 21 -0.34 -19.10 -3.15
N LEU A 22 -0.97 -18.05 -3.69
CA LEU A 22 -1.53 -16.98 -2.89
C LEU A 22 -2.87 -17.43 -2.30
N SER A 23 -2.92 -17.53 -0.97
CA SER A 23 -4.15 -17.73 -0.21
C SER A 23 -4.46 -16.49 0.62
N LEU A 24 -5.67 -15.96 0.48
CA LEU A 24 -6.07 -14.70 1.08
C LEU A 24 -7.58 -14.66 1.27
N LEU A 25 -8.01 -14.34 2.49
CA LEU A 25 -9.40 -14.04 2.83
C LEU A 25 -9.55 -12.53 3.04
N ILE A 26 -10.50 -11.97 2.29
CA ILE A 26 -10.96 -10.59 2.38
C ILE A 26 -12.38 -10.66 2.95
N GLU A 27 -12.54 -10.16 4.16
CA GLU A 27 -13.79 -10.20 4.92
C GLU A 27 -14.85 -9.28 4.30
N ASP A 28 -16.12 -9.53 4.64
CA ASP A 28 -17.21 -8.64 4.21
C ASP A 28 -16.98 -7.22 4.76
N GLN A 29 -17.19 -6.21 3.91
CA GLN A 29 -17.03 -4.78 4.22
C GLN A 29 -15.58 -4.32 4.50
N GLU A 30 -14.60 -5.22 4.39
CA GLU A 30 -13.18 -4.92 4.59
C GLU A 30 -12.62 -4.03 3.47
N PHE A 31 -11.79 -3.05 3.83
CA PHE A 31 -10.90 -2.34 2.92
C PHE A 31 -9.50 -2.98 2.95
N LEU A 32 -9.25 -3.92 2.04
CA LEU A 32 -7.93 -4.54 1.90
C LEU A 32 -7.09 -3.80 0.86
N VAL A 33 -5.85 -3.44 1.23
CA VAL A 33 -4.85 -2.90 0.30
C VAL A 33 -3.82 -3.97 -0.08
N LEU A 34 -3.64 -4.21 -1.37
CA LEU A 34 -2.48 -4.90 -1.92
C LEU A 34 -1.36 -3.87 -2.14
N LEU A 35 -0.25 -4.00 -1.41
CA LEU A 35 0.88 -3.07 -1.43
C LEU A 35 2.16 -3.81 -1.84
N GLY A 36 3.06 -3.16 -2.56
CA GLY A 36 4.36 -3.75 -2.91
C GLY A 36 5.01 -3.10 -4.13
N PRO A 37 6.24 -3.50 -4.49
CA PRO A 37 6.97 -2.96 -5.65
C PRO A 37 6.25 -3.18 -6.99
N SER A 38 6.65 -2.42 -8.00
CA SER A 38 6.19 -2.66 -9.38
C SER A 38 6.54 -4.08 -9.82
N GLY A 39 5.57 -4.79 -10.42
CA GLY A 39 5.76 -6.15 -10.91
C GLY A 39 5.58 -7.28 -9.88
N CYS A 40 5.30 -7.00 -8.60
CA CYS A 40 5.14 -8.05 -7.58
C CYS A 40 3.80 -8.84 -7.64
N GLY A 41 2.95 -8.59 -8.64
CA GLY A 41 1.73 -9.37 -8.88
C GLY A 41 0.40 -8.75 -8.42
N LYS A 42 0.38 -7.57 -7.79
CA LYS A 42 -0.84 -6.92 -7.25
C LYS A 42 -1.98 -6.79 -8.26
N THR A 43 -1.73 -6.10 -9.38
CA THR A 43 -2.72 -5.90 -10.45
C THR A 43 -3.12 -7.23 -11.09
N THR A 44 -2.20 -8.19 -11.20
CA THR A 44 -2.51 -9.55 -11.68
C THR A 44 -3.50 -10.25 -10.75
N THR A 45 -3.26 -10.21 -9.44
CA THR A 45 -4.17 -10.74 -8.42
C THR A 45 -5.56 -10.08 -8.52
N MET A 46 -5.61 -8.76 -8.62
CA MET A 46 -6.88 -8.04 -8.78
C MET A 46 -7.63 -8.41 -10.07
N ARG A 47 -6.92 -8.55 -11.19
CA ARG A 47 -7.52 -8.98 -12.47
C ARG A 47 -8.07 -10.40 -12.40
N MET A 48 -7.45 -11.29 -11.64
CA MET A 48 -7.97 -12.63 -11.38
C MET A 48 -9.25 -12.61 -10.54
N ILE A 49 -9.36 -11.71 -9.55
CA ILE A 49 -10.64 -11.48 -8.84
C ILE A 49 -11.70 -10.97 -9.83
N ALA A 50 -11.34 -10.01 -10.68
CA ALA A 50 -12.23 -9.39 -11.65
C ALA A 50 -12.69 -10.33 -12.79
N GLY A 51 -12.01 -11.45 -12.99
CA GLY A 51 -12.20 -12.34 -14.14
C GLY A 51 -11.59 -11.83 -15.44
N LEU A 52 -10.76 -10.80 -15.37
CA LEU A 52 -10.03 -10.26 -16.53
C LEU A 52 -8.77 -11.07 -16.85
N GLU A 53 -8.34 -11.93 -15.92
CA GLU A 53 -7.25 -12.87 -16.07
C GLU A 53 -7.66 -14.20 -15.43
N GLU A 54 -7.36 -15.32 -16.07
CA GLU A 54 -7.64 -16.65 -15.50
C GLU A 54 -6.44 -17.12 -14.64
N PRO A 55 -6.66 -17.58 -13.39
CA PRO A 55 -5.64 -18.26 -12.61
C PRO A 55 -5.13 -19.51 -13.34
N THR A 56 -3.84 -19.79 -13.27
CA THR A 56 -3.29 -21.07 -13.74
C THR A 56 -3.67 -22.22 -12.81
N LEU A 57 -3.66 -21.97 -11.50
CA LEU A 57 -4.11 -22.89 -10.45
C LEU A 57 -4.84 -22.10 -9.36
N GLY A 58 -5.60 -22.83 -8.55
CA GLY A 58 -6.32 -22.28 -7.41
C GLY A 58 -7.73 -21.79 -7.75
N GLU A 59 -8.40 -21.29 -6.72
CA GLU A 59 -9.83 -20.97 -6.77
C GLU A 59 -10.11 -19.58 -6.24
N VAL A 60 -11.02 -18.87 -6.92
CA VAL A 60 -11.52 -17.56 -6.52
C VAL A 60 -12.98 -17.72 -6.12
N PHE A 61 -13.31 -17.28 -4.91
CA PHE A 61 -14.67 -17.24 -4.39
C PHE A 61 -15.10 -15.80 -4.10
N ILE A 62 -16.37 -15.49 -4.39
CA ILE A 62 -17.04 -14.27 -3.97
C ILE A 62 -18.27 -14.71 -3.15
N GLY A 63 -18.24 -14.45 -1.85
CA GLY A 63 -19.07 -15.16 -0.88
C GLY A 63 -18.77 -16.67 -0.95
N ASP A 64 -19.81 -17.49 -0.94
CA ASP A 64 -19.68 -18.95 -1.03
C ASP A 64 -19.55 -19.47 -2.47
N ARG A 65 -19.59 -18.57 -3.46
CA ARG A 65 -19.66 -18.95 -4.88
C ARG A 65 -18.27 -18.94 -5.51
N LYS A 66 -17.84 -20.09 -6.05
CA LYS A 66 -16.66 -20.17 -6.92
C LYS A 66 -16.95 -19.47 -8.24
N VAL A 67 -16.06 -18.56 -8.65
CA VAL A 67 -16.28 -17.68 -9.82
C VAL A 67 -15.26 -17.87 -10.94
N ASN A 68 -14.36 -18.86 -10.87
CA ASN A 68 -13.30 -19.07 -11.86
C ASN A 68 -13.81 -19.07 -13.31
N ASP A 69 -14.91 -19.77 -13.57
CA ASP A 69 -15.49 -19.96 -14.92
C ASP A 69 -16.49 -18.85 -15.31
N ASP A 70 -16.76 -17.91 -14.40
CA ASP A 70 -17.65 -16.79 -14.69
C ASP A 70 -16.96 -15.74 -15.55
N LEU A 71 -17.71 -15.22 -16.52
CA LEU A 71 -17.33 -14.01 -17.24
C LEU A 71 -17.27 -12.81 -16.27
N PRO A 72 -16.40 -11.81 -16.51
CA PRO A 72 -16.28 -10.62 -15.65
C PRO A 72 -17.61 -9.92 -15.30
N LYS A 73 -18.55 -9.89 -16.26
CA LYS A 73 -19.87 -9.27 -16.09
C LYS A 73 -20.76 -10.01 -15.08
N ASP A 74 -20.52 -11.30 -14.88
CA ASP A 74 -21.35 -12.22 -14.09
C ASP A 74 -20.77 -12.42 -12.66
N ARG A 75 -19.57 -11.87 -12.39
CA ARG A 75 -18.95 -11.87 -11.05
C ARG A 75 -19.49 -10.82 -10.09
N ASP A 76 -20.34 -9.92 -10.57
CA ASP A 76 -20.93 -8.80 -9.82
C ASP A 76 -19.92 -7.85 -9.11
N VAL A 77 -18.69 -7.79 -9.62
CA VAL A 77 -17.65 -6.87 -9.16
C VAL A 77 -17.66 -5.56 -9.93
N ALA A 78 -17.25 -4.45 -9.30
CA ALA A 78 -16.93 -3.20 -9.99
C ALA A 78 -15.46 -2.83 -9.89
N MET A 79 -14.86 -2.53 -11.05
CA MET A 79 -13.45 -2.17 -11.14
C MET A 79 -13.26 -0.71 -11.59
N VAL A 80 -12.40 0.00 -10.89
CA VAL A 80 -11.86 1.31 -11.27
C VAL A 80 -10.44 1.09 -11.76
N PHE A 81 -10.21 1.36 -13.04
CA PHE A 81 -8.88 1.22 -13.66
C PHE A 81 -8.01 2.44 -13.39
N GLN A 82 -6.68 2.24 -13.44
CA GLN A 82 -5.67 3.30 -13.30
C GLN A 82 -5.91 4.50 -14.23
N ASN A 83 -6.24 4.25 -15.50
CA ASN A 83 -6.54 5.29 -16.50
C ASN A 83 -8.01 5.75 -16.49
N TYR A 84 -8.77 5.41 -15.44
CA TYR A 84 -10.21 5.65 -15.24
C TYR A 84 -11.14 4.93 -16.23
N GLY A 85 -10.66 4.58 -17.42
CA GLY A 85 -11.41 3.88 -18.46
C GLY A 85 -12.70 4.60 -18.88
N LEU A 86 -12.73 5.94 -18.82
CA LEU A 86 -13.91 6.72 -19.20
C LEU A 86 -14.09 6.73 -20.72
N TYR A 87 -15.34 6.69 -21.19
CA TYR A 87 -15.66 6.83 -22.60
C TYR A 87 -15.58 8.31 -23.00
N PRO A 88 -14.60 8.73 -23.83
CA PRO A 88 -14.32 10.15 -24.07
C PRO A 88 -15.42 10.86 -24.87
N HIS A 89 -16.22 10.10 -25.62
CA HIS A 89 -17.30 10.60 -26.45
C HIS A 89 -18.64 10.74 -25.69
N LEU A 90 -18.75 10.15 -24.50
CA LEU A 90 -19.94 10.19 -23.66
C LEU A 90 -19.83 11.31 -22.61
N SER A 91 -20.96 11.88 -22.18
CA SER A 91 -21.00 12.80 -21.04
C SER A 91 -20.75 12.06 -19.71
N VAL A 92 -20.60 12.79 -18.61
CA VAL A 92 -20.56 12.22 -17.26
C VAL A 92 -21.80 11.38 -16.99
N TYR A 93 -22.99 11.92 -17.29
CA TYR A 93 -24.25 11.20 -17.15
C TYR A 93 -24.25 9.88 -17.93
N GLU A 94 -23.84 9.91 -19.21
CA GLU A 94 -23.81 8.70 -20.04
C GLU A 94 -22.73 7.70 -19.60
N ASN A 95 -21.59 8.17 -19.10
CA ASN A 95 -20.57 7.31 -18.49
C ASN A 95 -21.12 6.56 -17.27
N ILE A 96 -21.80 7.26 -16.36
CA ILE A 96 -22.39 6.67 -15.15
C ILE A 96 -23.59 5.79 -15.52
N ARG A 97 -24.38 6.16 -16.52
CA ARG A 97 -25.56 5.40 -16.98
C ARG A 97 -25.19 4.09 -17.69
N TYR A 98 -24.04 4.03 -18.35
CA TYR A 98 -23.69 2.94 -19.26
C TYR A 98 -23.77 1.53 -18.63
N PRO A 99 -23.26 1.27 -17.41
CA PRO A 99 -23.38 -0.05 -16.78
C PRO A 99 -24.84 -0.51 -16.58
N LEU A 100 -25.76 0.41 -16.27
CA LEU A 100 -27.19 0.11 -16.14
C LEU A 100 -27.79 -0.37 -17.47
N LYS A 101 -27.37 0.26 -18.58
CA LYS A 101 -27.79 -0.12 -19.94
C LYS A 101 -27.31 -1.54 -20.29
N VAL A 102 -26.06 -1.86 -19.98
CA VAL A 102 -25.47 -3.20 -20.22
C VAL A 102 -26.19 -4.27 -19.41
N ARG A 103 -26.55 -3.97 -18.15
CA ARG A 103 -27.33 -4.85 -17.27
C ARG A 103 -28.83 -4.89 -17.56
N LYS A 104 -29.30 -4.18 -18.61
CA LYS A 104 -30.72 -4.10 -19.00
C LYS A 104 -31.65 -3.66 -17.85
N VAL A 105 -31.17 -2.78 -16.98
CA VAL A 105 -31.99 -2.16 -15.92
C VAL A 105 -33.14 -1.38 -16.59
N PRO A 106 -34.36 -1.34 -16.01
CA PRO A 106 -35.46 -0.56 -16.55
C PRO A 106 -35.09 0.92 -16.74
N LYS A 107 -35.30 1.47 -17.95
CA LYS A 107 -34.92 2.84 -18.31
C LYS A 107 -35.47 3.90 -17.36
N SER A 108 -36.65 3.67 -16.77
CA SER A 108 -37.28 4.55 -15.79
C SER A 108 -36.40 4.80 -14.55
N LEU A 109 -35.58 3.83 -14.16
CA LEU A 109 -34.72 3.91 -12.97
C LEU A 109 -33.36 4.57 -13.24
N HIS A 110 -32.99 4.82 -14.50
CA HIS A 110 -31.63 5.27 -14.84
C HIS A 110 -31.34 6.67 -14.29
N SER A 111 -32.26 7.61 -14.48
CA SER A 111 -32.03 9.02 -14.09
C SER A 111 -31.82 9.16 -12.59
N GLU A 112 -32.67 8.51 -11.80
CA GLU A 112 -32.58 8.50 -10.34
C GLU A 112 -31.26 7.88 -9.86
N LYS A 113 -30.93 6.68 -10.33
CA LYS A 113 -29.68 5.98 -9.94
C LYS A 113 -28.43 6.77 -10.32
N VAL A 114 -28.41 7.39 -11.51
CA VAL A 114 -27.27 8.21 -11.95
C VAL A 114 -27.12 9.44 -11.07
N ARG A 115 -28.22 10.13 -10.71
CA ARG A 115 -28.17 11.29 -9.83
C ARG A 115 -27.70 10.93 -8.42
N GLN A 116 -28.24 9.86 -7.83
CA GLN A 116 -27.78 9.36 -6.53
C GLN A 116 -26.29 9.00 -6.53
N ALA A 117 -25.80 8.33 -7.58
CA ALA A 117 -24.39 8.00 -7.70
C ALA A 117 -23.50 9.23 -7.90
N ALA A 118 -23.97 10.22 -8.67
CA ALA A 118 -23.25 11.48 -8.88
C ALA A 118 -23.20 12.34 -7.62
N GLU A 119 -24.27 12.39 -6.83
CA GLU A 119 -24.36 13.12 -5.57
C GLU A 119 -23.34 12.60 -4.54
N LYS A 120 -23.25 11.27 -4.38
CA LYS A 120 -22.26 10.62 -3.49
C LYS A 120 -20.81 10.99 -3.79
N VAL A 121 -20.51 11.40 -5.02
CA VAL A 121 -19.16 11.83 -5.44
C VAL A 121 -19.09 13.32 -5.79
N GLN A 122 -20.15 14.09 -5.47
CA GLN A 122 -20.25 15.54 -5.68
C GLN A 122 -20.05 15.96 -7.16
N LEU A 123 -20.72 15.27 -8.10
CA LEU A 123 -20.66 15.52 -9.55
C LEU A 123 -22.02 15.86 -10.19
N ASP A 124 -23.06 16.07 -9.37
CA ASP A 124 -24.42 16.42 -9.78
C ASP A 124 -24.46 17.60 -10.77
N HIS A 125 -23.65 18.62 -10.54
CA HIS A 125 -23.55 19.83 -11.37
C HIS A 125 -22.70 19.66 -12.65
N LEU A 126 -22.09 18.49 -12.88
CA LEU A 126 -21.19 18.24 -14.02
C LEU A 126 -21.70 17.15 -14.97
N LEU A 127 -22.94 16.66 -14.78
CA LEU A 127 -23.53 15.55 -15.53
C LEU A 127 -23.49 15.70 -17.06
N GLU A 128 -23.58 16.93 -17.58
CA GLU A 128 -23.59 17.19 -19.02
C GLU A 128 -22.20 17.29 -19.66
N ARG A 129 -21.14 17.48 -18.86
CA ARG A 129 -19.78 17.63 -19.37
C ARG A 129 -19.22 16.33 -19.92
N LYS A 130 -18.25 16.43 -20.81
CA LYS A 130 -17.44 15.30 -21.32
C LYS A 130 -16.13 15.16 -20.54
N PRO A 131 -15.49 13.97 -20.51
CA PRO A 131 -14.25 13.75 -19.76
C PRO A 131 -13.10 14.71 -20.04
N ARG A 132 -13.01 15.28 -21.25
CA ARG A 132 -11.99 16.26 -21.63
C ARG A 132 -12.18 17.63 -20.93
N GLU A 133 -13.36 17.91 -20.39
CA GLU A 133 -13.77 19.17 -19.75
C GLU A 133 -13.64 19.08 -18.21
N LEU A 134 -13.05 17.99 -17.71
CA LEU A 134 -12.95 17.65 -16.29
C LEU A 134 -11.49 17.65 -15.84
N SER A 135 -11.27 18.05 -14.58
CA SER A 135 -9.99 17.86 -13.89
C SER A 135 -9.68 16.37 -13.66
N GLY A 136 -8.43 16.03 -13.29
CA GLY A 136 -8.05 14.66 -12.95
C GLY A 136 -8.94 14.03 -11.87
N GLY A 137 -9.20 14.77 -10.79
CA GLY A 137 -10.01 14.30 -9.67
C GLY A 137 -11.49 14.19 -10.01
N GLN A 138 -12.00 15.10 -10.85
CA GLN A 138 -13.35 14.97 -11.38
C GLN A 138 -13.47 13.71 -12.24
N ARG A 139 -12.51 13.42 -13.13
CA ARG A 139 -12.50 12.17 -13.92
C ARG A 139 -12.48 10.92 -13.02
N GLN A 140 -11.68 10.93 -11.96
CA GLN A 140 -11.66 9.83 -11.00
C GLN A 140 -13.03 9.66 -10.33
N ARG A 141 -13.66 10.75 -9.86
CA ARG A 141 -15.01 10.73 -9.28
C ARG A 141 -16.05 10.20 -10.26
N VAL A 142 -15.94 10.48 -11.56
CA VAL A 142 -16.84 9.90 -12.58
C VAL A 142 -16.65 8.38 -12.65
N ALA A 143 -15.41 7.90 -12.61
CA ALA A 143 -15.13 6.46 -12.62
C ALA A 143 -15.67 5.76 -11.37
N LEU A 144 -15.57 6.41 -10.20
CA LEU A 144 -16.18 5.95 -8.94
C LEU A 144 -17.70 5.90 -9.04
N ALA A 145 -18.37 6.99 -9.46
CA ALA A 145 -19.82 6.99 -9.64
C ALA A 145 -20.28 5.88 -10.60
N ARG A 146 -19.55 5.67 -11.70
CA ARG A 146 -19.83 4.58 -12.64
C ARG A 146 -19.69 3.20 -12.01
N ALA A 147 -18.77 3.01 -11.07
CA ALA A 147 -18.64 1.77 -10.33
C ALA A 147 -19.80 1.57 -9.32
N ILE A 148 -20.19 2.63 -8.61
CA ILE A 148 -21.22 2.61 -7.54
C ILE A 148 -22.64 2.46 -8.08
N VAL A 149 -22.95 3.06 -9.24
CA VAL A 149 -24.32 3.11 -9.80
C VAL A 149 -25.00 1.74 -9.94
N ARG A 150 -24.21 0.67 -10.09
CA ARG A 150 -24.70 -0.69 -10.25
C ARG A 150 -24.71 -1.53 -8.96
N THR A 151 -24.40 -0.92 -7.82
CA THR A 151 -24.42 -1.54 -6.47
C THR A 151 -23.71 -2.90 -6.43
N PRO A 152 -22.40 -2.95 -6.72
CA PRO A 152 -21.65 -4.21 -6.79
C PRO A 152 -21.48 -4.85 -5.41
N THR A 153 -21.21 -6.16 -5.40
CA THR A 153 -20.85 -6.89 -4.18
C THR A 153 -19.42 -6.60 -3.71
N VAL A 154 -18.50 -6.34 -4.65
CA VAL A 154 -17.08 -6.07 -4.38
C VAL A 154 -16.60 -4.90 -5.24
N PHE A 155 -15.82 -4.00 -4.63
CA PHE A 155 -15.09 -2.92 -5.29
C PHE A 155 -13.63 -3.30 -5.50
N LEU A 156 -13.12 -3.06 -6.70
CA LEU A 156 -11.73 -3.26 -7.08
C LEU A 156 -11.17 -1.94 -7.59
N MET A 157 -10.05 -1.47 -7.04
CA MET A 157 -9.43 -0.21 -7.45
C MET A 157 -7.95 -0.41 -7.77
N ASP A 158 -7.59 -0.25 -9.04
CA ASP A 158 -6.22 -0.47 -9.54
C ASP A 158 -5.49 0.87 -9.66
N GLU A 159 -4.67 1.21 -8.66
CA GLU A 159 -3.91 2.47 -8.55
C GLU A 159 -4.72 3.73 -8.90
N PRO A 160 -5.91 3.94 -8.29
CA PRO A 160 -6.86 4.94 -8.75
C PRO A 160 -6.41 6.40 -8.50
N LEU A 161 -5.37 6.61 -7.68
CA LEU A 161 -4.83 7.92 -7.33
C LEU A 161 -3.49 8.25 -8.04
N SER A 162 -2.90 7.29 -8.75
CA SER A 162 -1.57 7.42 -9.38
C SER A 162 -1.45 8.60 -10.34
N ASN A 163 -2.51 8.87 -11.11
CA ASN A 163 -2.56 9.92 -12.13
C ASN A 163 -2.90 11.33 -11.60
N LEU A 164 -2.94 11.52 -10.28
CA LEU A 164 -3.28 12.80 -9.64
C LEU A 164 -2.04 13.48 -9.04
N ASP A 165 -2.07 14.81 -8.96
CA ASP A 165 -1.08 15.58 -8.23
C ASP A 165 -1.19 15.39 -6.71
N ALA A 166 -0.11 15.70 -5.97
CA ALA A 166 -0.01 15.44 -4.54
C ALA A 166 -1.15 16.07 -3.71
N LYS A 167 -1.53 17.32 -4.02
CA LYS A 167 -2.60 18.02 -3.28
C LYS A 167 -3.93 17.30 -3.48
N LEU A 168 -4.22 16.94 -4.72
CA LEU A 168 -5.46 16.26 -5.05
C LEU A 168 -5.50 14.81 -4.52
N ARG A 169 -4.37 14.10 -4.45
CA ARG A 169 -4.28 12.78 -3.81
C ARG A 169 -4.71 12.83 -2.35
N VAL A 170 -4.25 13.83 -1.59
CA VAL A 170 -4.64 14.00 -0.17
C VAL A 170 -6.15 14.15 -0.03
N THR A 171 -6.76 15.04 -0.80
CA THR A 171 -8.22 15.24 -0.77
C THR A 171 -8.96 13.97 -1.20
N MET A 172 -8.58 13.36 -2.32
CA MET A 172 -9.27 12.19 -2.84
C MET A 172 -9.15 10.95 -1.95
N ARG A 173 -8.04 10.81 -1.23
CA ARG A 173 -7.87 9.75 -0.23
C ARG A 173 -8.90 9.88 0.91
N ALA A 174 -9.09 11.09 1.44
CA ALA A 174 -10.08 11.34 2.48
C ALA A 174 -11.51 11.04 1.98
N GLU A 175 -11.83 11.47 0.76
CA GLU A 175 -13.11 11.19 0.10
C GLU A 175 -13.33 9.68 -0.09
N LEU A 176 -12.30 8.94 -0.50
CA LEU A 176 -12.38 7.49 -0.66
C LEU A 176 -12.63 6.76 0.67
N LYS A 177 -11.95 7.17 1.75
CA LYS A 177 -12.18 6.59 3.09
C LYS A 177 -13.59 6.87 3.58
N HIS A 178 -14.08 8.09 3.36
CA HIS A 178 -15.46 8.45 3.73
C HIS A 178 -16.50 7.68 2.91
N LEU A 179 -16.27 7.56 1.59
CA LEU A 179 -17.14 6.80 0.69
C LEU A 179 -17.20 5.33 1.07
N GLN A 180 -16.06 4.69 1.41
CA GLN A 180 -16.09 3.30 1.88
C GLN A 180 -16.82 3.19 3.22
N HIS A 181 -16.65 4.13 4.15
CA HIS A 181 -17.39 4.15 5.41
C HIS A 181 -18.92 4.25 5.19
N GLU A 182 -19.37 5.07 4.23
CA GLU A 182 -20.79 5.22 3.89
C GLU A 182 -21.36 3.97 3.20
N LEU A 183 -20.63 3.41 2.22
CA LEU A 183 -21.12 2.31 1.39
C LEU A 183 -20.95 0.94 2.05
N LYS A 184 -19.92 0.79 2.91
CA LYS A 184 -19.51 -0.47 3.56
C LYS A 184 -19.36 -1.64 2.58
N ILE A 185 -18.84 -1.37 1.39
CA ILE A 185 -18.64 -2.43 0.38
C ILE A 185 -17.22 -2.97 0.52
N THR A 186 -17.08 -4.30 0.50
CA THR A 186 -15.80 -5.00 0.43
C THR A 186 -14.96 -4.42 -0.70
N THR A 187 -13.78 -3.92 -0.38
CA THR A 187 -12.93 -3.16 -1.31
C THR A 187 -11.54 -3.77 -1.34
N VAL A 188 -11.06 -4.09 -2.54
CA VAL A 188 -9.66 -4.43 -2.81
C VAL A 188 -9.02 -3.26 -3.53
N TYR A 189 -7.94 -2.73 -2.97
CA TYR A 189 -7.26 -1.54 -3.47
C TYR A 189 -5.79 -1.88 -3.76
N VAL A 190 -5.30 -1.57 -4.95
CA VAL A 190 -3.92 -1.81 -5.35
C VAL A 190 -3.19 -0.47 -5.38
N THR A 191 -2.02 -0.41 -4.73
CA THR A 191 -1.15 0.76 -4.78
C THR A 191 0.30 0.41 -4.57
N HIS A 192 1.18 1.34 -4.95
CA HIS A 192 2.59 1.38 -4.57
C HIS A 192 2.87 2.49 -3.55
N ASP A 193 1.87 3.34 -3.25
CA ASP A 193 1.99 4.42 -2.27
C ASP A 193 1.69 3.89 -0.86
N GLN A 194 2.69 3.94 0.00
CA GLN A 194 2.57 3.44 1.37
C GLN A 194 1.62 4.29 2.21
N ILE A 195 1.56 5.60 1.99
CA ILE A 195 0.67 6.48 2.76
C ILE A 195 -0.78 6.12 2.43
N GLU A 196 -1.09 5.80 1.17
CA GLU A 196 -2.41 5.26 0.80
C GLU A 196 -2.73 3.98 1.58
N ALA A 197 -1.81 3.00 1.59
CA ALA A 197 -2.00 1.76 2.32
C ALA A 197 -2.22 1.99 3.82
N MET A 198 -1.40 2.85 4.44
CA MET A 198 -1.44 3.06 5.89
C MET A 198 -2.66 3.84 6.39
N THR A 199 -3.35 4.58 5.51
CA THR A 199 -4.46 5.46 5.89
C THR A 199 -5.83 4.99 5.40
N LEU A 200 -5.87 4.18 4.34
CA LEU A 200 -7.12 3.66 3.78
C LEU A 200 -7.47 2.28 4.34
N ALA A 201 -6.47 1.42 4.50
CA ALA A 201 -6.68 0.00 4.73
C ALA A 201 -7.18 -0.32 6.13
N ASP A 202 -8.04 -1.34 6.22
CA ASP A 202 -8.25 -2.08 7.46
C ASP A 202 -7.13 -3.13 7.62
N ARG A 203 -6.72 -3.77 6.51
CA ARG A 203 -5.55 -4.66 6.42
C ARG A 203 -4.76 -4.44 5.13
N VAL A 204 -3.45 -4.58 5.23
CA VAL A 204 -2.50 -4.46 4.12
C VAL A 204 -1.88 -5.82 3.86
N ALA A 205 -1.98 -6.31 2.62
CA ALA A 205 -1.23 -7.44 2.12
C ALA A 205 0.03 -6.91 1.41
N VAL A 206 1.17 -6.97 2.09
CA VAL A 206 2.46 -6.58 1.51
C VAL A 206 2.96 -7.73 0.63
N MET A 207 3.16 -7.46 -0.65
CA MET A 207 3.54 -8.43 -1.66
C MET A 207 4.96 -8.23 -2.17
N ASP A 208 5.69 -9.32 -2.27
CA ASP A 208 7.02 -9.41 -2.88
C ASP A 208 7.08 -10.57 -3.85
N HIS A 209 7.63 -10.39 -5.05
CA HIS A 209 7.83 -11.47 -6.03
C HIS A 209 6.66 -12.49 -6.20
N GLY A 210 5.41 -12.01 -6.14
CA GLY A 210 4.23 -12.85 -6.32
C GLY A 210 3.73 -13.59 -5.07
N ILE A 211 4.33 -13.37 -3.91
CA ILE A 211 3.91 -13.89 -2.60
C ILE A 211 3.48 -12.76 -1.67
N ILE A 212 2.64 -13.07 -0.67
CA ILE A 212 2.32 -12.15 0.42
C ILE A 212 3.41 -12.34 1.49
N SER A 213 4.24 -11.32 1.69
CA SER A 213 5.32 -11.31 2.68
C SER A 213 4.81 -11.07 4.09
N GLN A 214 3.75 -10.25 4.24
CA GLN A 214 3.07 -10.02 5.50
C GLN A 214 1.64 -9.51 5.24
N LEU A 215 0.73 -9.84 6.16
CA LEU A 215 -0.68 -9.49 6.09
C LEU A 215 -1.18 -9.10 7.48
N GLY A 216 -1.61 -7.86 7.65
CA GLY A 216 -2.06 -7.36 8.94
C GLY A 216 -2.57 -5.92 8.86
N PRO A 217 -3.08 -5.37 9.98
CA PRO A 217 -3.43 -3.96 10.07
C PRO A 217 -2.23 -3.05 9.79
N PRO A 218 -2.43 -1.83 9.27
CA PRO A 218 -1.35 -0.87 9.02
C PRO A 218 -0.36 -0.69 10.17
N GLU A 219 -0.88 -0.60 11.40
CA GLU A 219 -0.07 -0.43 12.60
C GLU A 219 0.87 -1.61 12.84
N GLU A 220 0.39 -2.84 12.65
CA GLU A 220 1.19 -4.07 12.79
C GLU A 220 2.25 -4.16 11.69
N ILE A 221 1.90 -3.85 10.45
CA ILE A 221 2.85 -3.83 9.33
C ILE A 221 4.00 -2.84 9.56
N TYR A 222 3.71 -1.69 10.20
CA TYR A 222 4.72 -0.68 10.50
C TYR A 222 5.57 -1.03 11.73
N ASN A 223 4.91 -1.38 12.84
CA ASN A 223 5.53 -1.56 14.15
C ASN A 223 6.12 -2.96 14.36
N ASP A 224 5.64 -3.97 13.62
CA ASP A 224 6.04 -5.37 13.78
C ASP A 224 6.33 -6.04 12.43
N PRO A 225 7.35 -5.56 11.67
CA PRO A 225 7.67 -6.12 10.36
C PRO A 225 8.17 -7.57 10.48
N ALA A 226 7.59 -8.49 9.71
CA ALA A 226 7.88 -9.91 9.80
C ALA A 226 9.27 -10.31 9.28
N ASN A 227 9.82 -9.55 8.32
CA ASN A 227 11.10 -9.86 7.68
C ASN A 227 11.79 -8.59 7.14
N LEU A 228 13.04 -8.76 6.70
CA LEU A 228 13.89 -7.69 6.15
C LEU A 228 13.25 -6.94 4.99
N PHE A 229 12.51 -7.64 4.13
CA PHE A 229 11.84 -6.99 3.01
C PHE A 229 10.77 -6.02 3.51
N VAL A 230 9.87 -6.45 4.41
CA VAL A 230 8.84 -5.56 4.95
C VAL A 230 9.46 -4.41 5.74
N ALA A 231 10.48 -4.70 6.55
CA ALA A 231 11.22 -3.69 7.32
C ALA A 231 11.85 -2.61 6.43
N GLY A 232 12.51 -3.01 5.34
CA GLY A 232 13.17 -2.11 4.40
C GLY A 232 12.24 -1.48 3.35
N PHE A 233 11.04 -2.02 3.16
CA PHE A 233 10.07 -1.53 2.19
C PHE A 233 9.06 -0.56 2.81
N ILE A 234 8.59 -0.83 4.03
CA ILE A 234 7.60 -0.02 4.74
C ILE A 234 8.31 1.11 5.50
N GLY A 235 7.74 2.32 5.44
CA GLY A 235 8.34 3.55 5.93
C GLY A 235 8.93 4.41 4.81
N SER A 236 8.77 5.73 4.94
CA SER A 236 9.43 6.71 4.08
C SER A 236 9.98 7.82 4.96
N PRO A 237 11.30 7.88 5.24
CA PRO A 237 12.34 6.93 4.81
C PRO A 237 12.14 5.50 5.38
N PRO A 238 12.70 4.47 4.73
CA PRO A 238 12.62 3.09 5.22
C PRO A 238 13.43 2.88 6.50
N MET A 239 13.26 1.71 7.13
CA MET A 239 14.06 1.31 8.29
C MET A 239 15.56 1.33 7.97
N ASN A 240 16.37 1.82 8.90
CA ASN A 240 17.82 1.67 8.82
C ASN A 240 18.19 0.23 9.13
N LEU A 241 18.91 -0.43 8.22
CA LEU A 241 19.30 -1.84 8.33
C LEU A 241 20.83 -1.93 8.38
N MET A 242 21.38 -2.45 9.46
CA MET A 242 22.82 -2.56 9.71
C MET A 242 23.22 -4.01 9.97
N LYS A 243 24.22 -4.51 9.25
CA LYS A 243 24.71 -5.88 9.43
C LYS A 243 25.72 -5.95 10.57
N GLY A 244 25.62 -6.99 11.38
CA GLY A 244 26.54 -7.21 12.49
C GLY A 244 26.45 -8.62 13.04
N LYS A 245 26.95 -8.76 14.26
CA LYS A 245 26.94 -10.02 15.03
C LYS A 245 26.20 -9.80 16.34
N LEU A 246 25.54 -10.83 16.86
CA LEU A 246 24.99 -10.82 18.22
C LEU A 246 25.79 -11.79 19.06
N HIS A 247 26.38 -11.31 20.16
CA HIS A 247 27.09 -12.16 21.13
C HIS A 247 26.86 -11.64 22.54
N ASP A 248 26.49 -12.51 23.48
CA ASP A 248 26.22 -12.16 24.89
C ASP A 248 25.28 -10.96 25.06
N ASN A 249 24.09 -10.98 24.42
CA ASN A 249 23.11 -9.89 24.46
C ASN A 249 23.67 -8.54 23.96
N ASN A 250 24.69 -8.56 23.09
CA ASN A 250 25.31 -7.36 22.55
C ASN A 250 25.40 -7.46 21.04
N PHE A 251 24.74 -6.54 20.33
CA PHE A 251 24.90 -6.40 18.90
C PHE A 251 26.19 -5.65 18.60
N GLN A 252 27.04 -6.25 17.78
CA GLN A 252 28.36 -5.76 17.41
C GLN A 252 28.36 -5.39 15.93
N HIS A 253 28.48 -4.08 15.68
CA HIS A 253 28.78 -3.49 14.40
C HIS A 253 30.27 -3.09 14.37
N PRO A 254 30.94 -3.01 13.20
CA PRO A 254 32.33 -2.56 13.14
C PRO A 254 32.60 -1.19 13.77
N ASN A 255 31.58 -0.33 13.88
CA ASN A 255 31.69 1.05 14.35
C ASN A 255 30.98 1.33 15.69
N PHE A 256 30.20 0.39 16.22
CA PHE A 256 29.50 0.56 17.51
C PHE A 256 29.04 -0.79 18.07
N SER A 257 28.68 -0.81 19.35
CA SER A 257 27.99 -1.94 19.96
C SER A 257 26.85 -1.47 20.83
N ILE A 258 25.77 -2.23 20.90
CA ILE A 258 24.62 -1.93 21.76
C ILE A 258 24.09 -3.21 22.41
N SER A 259 23.84 -3.13 23.72
CA SER A 259 23.22 -4.24 24.43
C SER A 259 21.75 -4.36 24.00
N ILE A 260 21.37 -5.54 23.53
CA ILE A 260 20.02 -5.89 23.10
C ILE A 260 19.57 -7.08 23.93
N ASN A 261 18.36 -6.99 24.48
CA ASN A 261 17.79 -8.04 25.31
C ASN A 261 17.32 -9.24 24.47
N HIS A 262 18.28 -9.96 23.88
CA HIS A 262 18.04 -11.13 23.05
C HIS A 262 19.14 -12.18 23.28
N GLU A 263 18.78 -13.27 23.95
CA GLU A 263 19.69 -14.33 24.35
C GLU A 263 19.98 -15.31 23.20
N ALA A 264 20.80 -14.87 22.24
CA ALA A 264 21.32 -15.71 21.18
C ALA A 264 22.72 -15.27 20.73
N ASN A 265 23.51 -16.21 20.22
CA ASN A 265 24.79 -15.94 19.56
C ASN A 265 24.63 -16.16 18.05
N LEU A 266 24.68 -15.08 17.28
CA LEU A 266 24.43 -15.07 15.83
C LEU A 266 25.58 -14.36 15.12
N GLU A 267 26.26 -15.08 14.22
CA GLU A 267 27.39 -14.54 13.44
C GLU A 267 26.95 -13.63 12.29
N GLU A 268 25.69 -13.75 11.84
CA GLU A 268 25.16 -12.98 10.73
C GLU A 268 23.72 -12.52 11.04
N VAL A 269 23.61 -11.31 11.59
CA VAL A 269 22.33 -10.69 11.95
C VAL A 269 22.25 -9.28 11.38
N THR A 270 21.05 -8.81 11.08
CA THR A 270 20.79 -7.42 10.73
C THR A 270 19.99 -6.75 11.84
N LEU A 271 20.48 -5.62 12.34
CA LEU A 271 19.75 -4.73 13.22
C LEU A 271 18.95 -3.74 12.39
N GLY A 272 17.65 -3.67 12.66
CA GLY A 272 16.74 -2.69 12.10
C GLY A 272 16.34 -1.65 13.13
N ILE A 273 16.32 -0.37 12.75
CA ILE A 273 15.76 0.71 13.57
C ILE A 273 15.15 1.81 12.70
N ARG A 274 13.97 2.31 13.10
CA ARG A 274 13.26 3.35 12.34
C ARG A 274 13.99 4.69 12.41
N PRO A 275 13.97 5.52 11.34
CA PRO A 275 14.59 6.84 11.34
C PRO A 275 14.14 7.75 12.49
N GLU A 276 12.88 7.66 12.91
CA GLU A 276 12.28 8.46 13.99
C GLU A 276 12.60 7.94 15.40
N ASP A 277 13.11 6.71 15.54
CA ASP A 277 13.59 6.17 16.82
C ASP A 277 15.09 6.48 17.05
N LEU A 278 15.75 7.15 16.10
CA LEU A 278 17.13 7.65 16.22
C LEU A 278 17.13 9.11 16.66
N ILE A 279 17.99 9.44 17.63
CA ILE A 279 18.13 10.80 18.17
C ILE A 279 19.56 11.30 17.93
N LEU A 280 19.71 12.40 17.18
CA LEU A 280 21.00 13.06 17.01
C LEU A 280 21.44 13.75 18.29
N CYS A 281 22.73 13.60 18.62
CA CYS A 281 23.37 14.25 19.74
C CYS A 281 24.82 14.64 19.40
N THR A 282 25.52 15.24 20.35
CA THR A 282 26.96 15.46 20.22
C THR A 282 27.69 14.11 20.13
N ALA A 283 28.78 14.04 19.35
CA ALA A 283 29.53 12.79 19.11
C ALA A 283 29.88 12.01 20.40
N GLN A 284 30.23 12.72 21.47
CA GLN A 284 30.61 12.14 22.76
C GLN A 284 29.46 11.46 23.52
N LYS A 285 28.20 11.76 23.16
CA LYS A 285 27.00 11.26 23.86
C LYS A 285 26.29 10.12 23.10
N GLY A 286 26.72 9.81 21.87
CA GLY A 286 26.08 8.81 21.03
C GLY A 286 26.51 7.38 21.37
N VAL A 287 25.60 6.43 21.13
CA VAL A 287 25.91 4.99 21.09
C VAL A 287 26.78 4.68 19.87
N LEU A 288 26.52 5.37 18.76
CA LEU A 288 27.36 5.36 17.57
C LEU A 288 27.75 6.79 17.19
N GLN A 289 28.85 6.90 16.44
CA GLN A 289 29.37 8.16 15.91
C GLN A 289 29.37 8.12 14.38
N GLY A 290 29.20 9.28 13.78
CA GLY A 290 29.22 9.43 12.33
C GLY A 290 29.47 10.85 11.88
N THR A 291 29.45 11.04 10.57
CA THR A 291 29.61 12.35 9.94
C THR A 291 28.41 12.63 9.06
N VAL A 292 27.86 13.85 9.16
CA VAL A 292 26.70 14.26 8.36
C VAL A 292 27.04 14.22 6.88
N TYR A 293 26.30 13.41 6.13
CA TYR A 293 26.40 13.32 4.68
C TYR A 293 25.42 14.26 3.99
N ALA A 294 24.18 14.30 4.48
CA ALA A 294 23.12 15.15 3.95
C ALA A 294 22.17 15.59 5.06
N HIS A 295 21.60 16.78 4.90
CA HIS A 295 20.57 17.30 5.79
C HIS A 295 19.50 18.00 4.96
N GLU A 296 18.28 17.49 5.01
CA GLU A 296 17.19 17.85 4.12
C GLU A 296 15.98 18.31 4.93
N LEU A 297 15.49 19.53 4.68
CA LEU A 297 14.21 20.00 5.22
C LEU A 297 13.08 19.49 4.32
N THR A 298 12.21 18.62 4.85
CA THR A 298 11.07 18.06 4.09
C THR A 298 9.77 18.85 4.29
N GLY A 299 9.81 19.92 5.09
CA GLY A 299 8.64 20.72 5.46
C GLY A 299 8.28 20.52 6.93
N GLU A 300 7.66 19.38 7.25
CA GLU A 300 7.24 19.03 8.62
C GLU A 300 8.37 18.45 9.50
N SER A 301 9.46 17.99 8.89
CA SER A 301 10.60 17.38 9.58
C SER A 301 11.91 17.68 8.86
N THR A 302 13.01 17.29 9.48
CA THR A 302 14.32 17.15 8.81
C THR A 302 14.66 15.68 8.62
N LEU A 303 15.31 15.35 7.51
CA LEU A 303 15.96 14.07 7.28
C LEU A 303 17.46 14.30 7.27
N THR A 304 18.17 13.67 8.20
CA THR A 304 19.63 13.78 8.29
C THR A 304 20.24 12.42 7.98
N THR A 305 20.98 12.35 6.90
CA THR A 305 21.76 11.15 6.55
C THR A 305 23.17 11.30 7.10
N ILE A 306 23.66 10.28 7.80
CA ILE A 306 25.01 10.23 8.35
C ILE A 306 25.77 9.02 7.78
N ASN A 307 27.09 9.16 7.64
CA ASN A 307 27.99 8.04 7.37
C ASN A 307 28.46 7.43 8.70
N VAL A 308 28.38 6.11 8.84
CA VAL A 308 28.87 5.34 10.00
C VAL A 308 29.80 4.25 9.46
N GLY A 309 31.07 4.61 9.27
CA GLY A 309 31.99 3.78 8.50
C GLY A 309 31.52 3.63 7.04
N PRO A 310 31.31 2.40 6.53
CA PRO A 310 30.81 2.19 5.17
C PRO A 310 29.30 2.37 5.02
N ASP A 311 28.55 2.38 6.12
CA ASP A 311 27.09 2.39 6.11
C ASP A 311 26.51 3.81 6.18
N ARG A 312 25.26 3.96 5.77
CA ARG A 312 24.50 5.21 5.87
C ARG A 312 23.24 5.00 6.68
N LEU A 313 23.01 5.90 7.64
CA LEU A 313 21.80 5.92 8.45
C LEU A 313 21.04 7.23 8.22
N THR A 314 19.73 7.12 8.12
CA THR A 314 18.81 8.26 8.04
C THR A 314 18.13 8.47 9.37
N ILE A 315 18.17 9.68 9.88
CA ILE A 315 17.50 10.10 11.11
C ILE A 315 16.41 11.12 10.74
N ARG A 316 15.20 10.93 11.28
CA ARG A 316 14.11 11.91 11.14
C ARG A 316 14.05 12.78 12.39
N GLY A 317 14.26 14.08 12.23
CA GLY A 317 14.29 15.06 13.32
C GLY A 317 13.25 16.18 13.17
N PRO A 318 13.15 17.08 14.16
CA PRO A 318 12.24 18.23 14.09
C PRO A 318 12.67 19.21 12.98
N LYS A 319 11.71 19.96 12.43
CA LYS A 319 11.93 20.88 11.30
C LYS A 319 12.86 22.06 11.62
N GLU A 320 13.00 22.41 12.90
CA GLU A 320 13.86 23.50 13.36
C GLU A 320 15.31 23.08 13.56
N PHE A 321 15.59 21.77 13.54
CA PHE A 321 16.95 21.26 13.71
C PHE A 321 17.84 21.73 12.56
N LYS A 322 19.05 22.15 12.90
CA LYS A 322 20.05 22.61 11.93
C LYS A 322 21.35 21.91 12.19
N ILE A 323 21.97 21.44 11.12
CA ILE A 323 23.30 20.84 11.15
C ILE A 323 23.98 21.01 9.79
N ASN A 324 25.31 21.09 9.79
CA ASN A 324 26.06 21.22 8.55
C ASN A 324 26.51 19.86 8.02
N ILE A 325 26.67 19.76 6.70
CA ILE A 325 27.37 18.63 6.07
C ILE A 325 28.80 18.60 6.60
N ASP A 326 29.36 17.40 6.71
CA ASP A 326 30.68 17.09 7.26
C ASP A 326 30.84 17.31 8.78
N GLU A 327 29.77 17.69 9.49
CA GLU A 327 29.79 17.81 10.95
C GLU A 327 29.82 16.42 11.63
N ALA A 328 30.63 16.29 12.69
CA ALA A 328 30.72 15.07 13.47
C ALA A 328 29.57 14.99 14.49
N VAL A 329 28.86 13.87 14.50
CA VAL A 329 27.66 13.66 15.31
C VAL A 329 27.68 12.32 16.04
N GLY A 330 26.89 12.25 17.11
CA GLY A 330 26.52 11.00 17.77
C GLY A 330 25.06 10.68 17.51
N VAL A 331 24.69 9.41 17.62
CA VAL A 331 23.29 8.97 17.60
C VAL A 331 22.99 8.15 18.84
N GLN A 332 21.88 8.48 19.50
CA GLN A 332 21.29 7.73 20.61
C GLN A 332 20.04 7.01 20.13
N PHE A 333 19.83 5.81 20.67
CA PHE A 333 18.61 5.03 20.47
C PHE A 333 18.49 3.95 21.54
N GLU A 334 17.28 3.45 21.73
CA GLU A 334 16.98 2.43 22.73
C GLU A 334 16.96 1.03 22.12
N ALA A 335 17.44 0.04 22.87
CA ALA A 335 17.42 -1.36 22.47
C ALA A 335 15.99 -1.90 22.27
N SER A 336 15.02 -1.36 23.01
CA SER A 336 13.58 -1.69 22.90
C SER A 336 12.97 -1.31 21.54
N LYS A 337 13.64 -0.44 20.78
CA LYS A 337 13.24 0.03 19.44
C LYS A 337 13.97 -0.69 18.30
N CYS A 338 14.90 -1.59 18.64
CA CYS A 338 15.66 -2.34 17.68
C CYS A 338 14.93 -3.62 17.29
N PHE A 339 15.00 -3.96 16.02
CA PHE A 339 14.55 -5.24 15.47
C PHE A 339 15.77 -6.05 15.05
N LEU A 340 15.71 -7.37 15.21
CA LEU A 340 16.75 -8.27 14.74
C LEU A 340 16.19 -9.18 13.64
N PHE A 341 16.98 -9.36 12.59
CA PHE A 341 16.62 -10.22 11.47
C PHE A 341 17.77 -11.15 11.11
N SER A 342 17.44 -12.38 10.75
CA SER A 342 18.39 -13.36 10.27
C SER A 342 18.86 -13.00 8.86
N ASN A 343 20.17 -12.96 8.61
CA ASN A 343 20.69 -12.72 7.26
C ASN A 343 20.50 -13.93 6.34
N GLN A 344 20.33 -15.13 6.90
CA GLN A 344 20.18 -16.37 6.13
C GLN A 344 18.77 -16.54 5.60
N THR A 345 17.76 -16.25 6.43
CA THR A 345 16.35 -16.44 6.09
C THR A 345 15.65 -15.13 5.73
N GLY A 346 16.16 -13.99 6.21
CA GLY A 346 15.50 -12.69 6.14
C GLY A 346 14.39 -12.49 7.18
N GLU A 347 14.01 -13.53 7.92
CA GLU A 347 12.95 -13.50 8.92
C GLU A 347 13.38 -12.73 10.18
N ARG A 348 12.40 -12.13 10.85
CA ARG A 348 12.60 -11.51 12.16
C ARG A 348 12.90 -12.58 13.22
N ILE A 349 13.78 -12.22 14.16
CA ILE A 349 14.26 -13.07 15.26
C ILE A 349 13.50 -12.75 16.55
#